data_AF-A0A552DZ59-F1
#
_entry.id   AF-A0A552DZ59-F1
#
_cell.length_a   1.000
_cell.length_b   1.000
_cell.length_c   1.000
_cell.angle_alpha   90.00
_cell.angle_beta   90.00
_cell.angle_gamma   90.00
#
_symmetry.space_group_name_H-M   'P 1'
#
loop_
_entity.id
_entity.type
_entity.pdbx_description
1 polymer ?
#
loop_
_entity_poly.entity_id
_entity_poly.type
_entity_poly.pdbx_seq_one_letter_code
_entity_poly.pdbx_strand_id
1 'polypeptide(L)' 'MTNLNSIEQLSQELLDLDQVDADTGADLRQKAQEILAETSIDLPIREVIADSLSQGNQLLTLKTVGKEESY' A
#
# COMPACT_ATOMS: atom_id res chain seq x y z
N MET A 1 6.46 -19.17 -1.38
CA MET A 1 5.08 -19.28 -1.88
C MET A 1 4.27 -18.23 -1.16
N THR A 2 3.96 -17.14 -1.85
CA THR A 2 3.13 -16.06 -1.29
C THR A 2 1.71 -16.60 -1.14
N ASN A 3 1.17 -16.62 0.08
CA ASN A 3 -0.17 -17.14 0.35
C ASN A 3 -1.20 -16.08 -0.08
N LEU A 4 -2.31 -16.50 -0.71
CA LEU A 4 -3.37 -15.61 -1.16
C LEU A 4 -3.93 -14.75 -0.01
N ASN A 5 -4.08 -15.35 1.19
CA ASN A 5 -4.51 -14.63 2.39
C ASN A 5 -3.53 -13.50 2.78
N SER A 6 -2.23 -13.71 2.55
CA SER A 6 -1.21 -12.69 2.85
C SER A 6 -1.23 -11.55 1.84
N ILE A 7 -1.60 -11.82 0.58
CA ILE A 7 -1.80 -10.79 -0.44
C ILE A 7 -3.03 -9.95 -0.14
N GLU A 8 -4.14 -10.59 0.21
CA GLU A 8 -5.39 -9.90 0.57
C GLU A 8 -5.19 -9.02 1.81
N GLN A 9 -4.50 -9.56 2.83
CA GLN A 9 -4.18 -8.79 4.03
C GLN A 9 -3.30 -7.58 3.71
N LEU A 10 -2.21 -7.76 2.96
CA LEU A 10 -1.35 -6.65 2.56
C LEU A 10 -2.10 -5.62 1.71
N SER A 11 -2.96 -6.06 0.79
CA SER A 11 -3.81 -5.18 -0.02
C SER A 11 -4.73 -4.32 0.85
N GLN A 12 -5.34 -4.88 1.90
CA GLN A 12 -6.13 -4.12 2.87
C GLN A 12 -5.29 -3.16 3.70
N GLU A 13 -4.15 -3.63 4.24
CA GLU A 13 -3.22 -2.78 5.00
C GLU A 13 -2.70 -1.60 4.17
N LEU A 14 -2.53 -1.78 2.85
CA LEU A 14 -2.19 -0.70 1.92
C LEU A 14 -3.32 0.31 1.73
N LEU A 15 -4.58 -0.10 1.79
CA LEU A 15 -5.71 0.84 1.69
C LEU A 15 -5.84 1.69 2.96
N ASP A 16 -5.43 1.16 4.10
CA ASP A 16 -5.45 1.83 5.41
C ASP A 16 -4.15 2.63 5.70
N LEU A 17 -3.33 2.92 4.68
CA LEU A 17 -2.07 3.66 4.83
C LEU A 17 -2.23 5.03 5.51
N ASP A 18 -3.40 5.66 5.37
CA ASP A 18 -3.68 6.93 6.02
C ASP A 18 -4.01 6.77 7.51
N GLN A 19 -4.36 5.57 7.98
CA GLN A 19 -4.73 5.30 9.38
C GLN A 19 -3.55 4.83 10.24
N VAL A 20 -2.44 4.44 9.63
CA VAL A 20 -1.23 3.98 10.33
C VAL A 20 -0.21 5.10 10.54
N ASP A 21 0.78 4.85 11.39
CA ASP A 21 1.92 5.76 11.57
C ASP A 21 2.90 5.68 10.37
N ALA A 22 3.80 6.66 10.30
CA ALA A 22 4.71 6.82 9.17
C ALA A 22 5.69 5.65 9.02
N ASP A 23 6.14 5.04 10.12
CA ASP A 23 7.11 3.94 10.10
C ASP A 23 6.40 2.68 9.58
N THR A 24 5.24 2.35 10.14
CA THR A 24 4.40 1.24 9.66
C THR A 24 4.03 1.43 8.18
N GLY A 25 3.65 2.64 7.79
CA GLY A 25 3.32 2.95 6.40
C GLY A 25 4.53 2.86 5.45
N ALA A 26 5.75 3.15 5.91
CA ALA A 26 6.96 2.94 5.13
C ALA A 26 7.22 1.44 4.88
N ASP A 27 7.09 0.62 5.93
CA ASP A 27 7.27 -0.84 5.85
C ASP A 27 6.26 -1.49 4.90
N LEU A 28 4.99 -1.11 4.97
CA LEU A 28 3.94 -1.62 4.08
C LEU A 28 4.23 -1.28 2.61
N ARG A 29 4.63 -0.04 2.34
CA ARG A 29 5.00 0.39 0.98
C ARG A 29 6.23 -0.36 0.48
N GLN A 30 7.21 -0.63 1.34
CA GLN A 30 8.39 -1.42 0.94
C GLN A 30 8.01 -2.85 0.57
N LYS A 31 7.21 -3.54 1.40
CA LYS A 31 6.71 -4.90 1.10
C LYS A 31 5.95 -4.96 -0.23
N ALA A 32 5.11 -3.94 -0.50
CA ALA A 32 4.40 -3.84 -1.77
C ALA A 32 5.37 -3.73 -2.96
N GLN A 33 6.38 -2.88 -2.87
CA GLN A 33 7.40 -2.71 -3.92
C GLN A 33 8.21 -4.00 -4.18
N GLU A 34 8.53 -4.76 -3.13
CA GLU A 34 9.21 -6.07 -3.27
C GLU A 34 8.37 -7.07 -4.07
N ILE A 35 7.05 -7.12 -3.83
CA ILE A 35 6.12 -7.97 -4.59
C ILE A 35 6.01 -7.51 -6.04
N LEU A 36 5.94 -6.20 -6.29
CA LEU A 36 5.84 -5.65 -7.64
C LEU A 36 7.12 -5.90 -8.47
N ALA A 37 8.27 -5.89 -7.81
CA ALA A 37 9.57 -6.15 -8.44
C ALA A 37 9.80 -7.65 -8.75
N GLU A 38 9.08 -8.56 -8.09
CA GLU A 38 9.26 -9.99 -8.27
C GLU A 38 8.54 -10.50 -9.53
N THR A 39 9.34 -10.88 -10.53
CA THR A 39 8.84 -11.37 -11.83
C THR A 39 8.20 -12.75 -11.78
N SER A 40 8.48 -13.54 -10.73
CA SER A 40 7.88 -14.86 -10.51
C SER A 40 6.48 -14.81 -9.89
N ILE A 41 6.01 -13.64 -9.46
CA ILE A 41 4.64 -13.44 -8.96
C ILE A 41 3.70 -13.18 -10.14
N ASP A 42 2.57 -13.88 -10.12
CA ASP A 42 1.54 -13.78 -11.14
C ASP A 42 1.06 -12.33 -11.34
N LEU A 43 0.86 -11.95 -12.60
CA LEU A 43 0.44 -10.60 -12.97
C LEU A 43 -0.80 -10.11 -12.20
N PRO A 44 -1.89 -10.89 -12.04
CA PRO A 44 -3.07 -10.43 -11.31
C PRO A 44 -2.78 -10.05 -9.84
N ILE A 45 -1.84 -10.74 -9.19
CA ILE A 45 -1.43 -10.41 -7.81
C ILE A 45 -0.72 -9.06 -7.79
N ARG A 46 0.19 -8.83 -8.74
CA ARG A 46 0.92 -7.56 -8.84
C ARG A 46 -0.02 -6.40 -9.18
N GLU A 47 -1.03 -6.61 -10.02
CA GLU A 47 -2.05 -5.59 -10.30
C GLU A 47 -2.84 -5.21 -9.05
N VAL A 48 -3.34 -6.19 -8.28
CA VAL A 48 -4.06 -5.93 -7.02
C VAL A 48 -3.21 -5.11 -6.05
N ILE A 49 -1.93 -5.48 -5.88
CA ILE A 49 -1.02 -4.75 -4.98
C ILE A 49 -0.72 -3.34 -5.51
N ALA A 50 -0.53 -3.16 -6.82
CA ALA A 50 -0.28 -1.86 -7.42
C ALA A 50 -1.48 -0.92 -7.23
N ASP A 51 -2.70 -1.42 -7.47
CA ASP A 51 -3.93 -0.65 -7.32
C ASP A 51 -4.16 -0.25 -5.86
N SER A 52 -3.97 -1.17 -4.92
CA SER A 52 -4.09 -0.88 -3.48
C SER A 52 -3.04 0.13 -3.01
N LEU A 53 -1.77 -0.03 -3.41
CA LEU A 53 -0.70 0.90 -3.07
C LEU A 53 -0.97 2.31 -3.64
N SER A 54 -1.44 2.39 -4.88
CA SER A 54 -1.77 3.68 -5.51
C SER A 54 -2.90 4.39 -4.77
N GLN A 55 -3.99 3.67 -4.47
CA GLN A 55 -5.14 4.22 -3.72
C GLN A 55 -4.75 4.66 -2.31
N GLY A 56 -4.04 3.82 -1.56
CA GLY A 56 -3.57 4.16 -0.20
C GLY A 56 -2.69 5.39 -0.17
N ASN A 57 -1.77 5.54 -1.13
CA ASN A 57 -0.94 6.74 -1.25
C ASN A 57 -1.76 7.99 -1.58
N GLN A 58 -2.79 7.88 -2.42
CA GLN A 58 -3.71 8.99 -2.71
C GLN A 58 -4.45 9.44 -1.45
N LEU A 59 -5.01 8.50 -0.68
CA LEU A 59 -5.71 8.79 0.58
C LEU A 59 -4.78 9.45 1.61
N LEU A 60 -3.57 8.91 1.78
CA LEU A 60 -2.55 9.48 2.67
C LEU A 60 -2.17 10.91 2.26
N THR A 61 -2.06 11.16 0.96
CA THR A 61 -1.77 12.50 0.42
C THR A 61 -2.89 13.47 0.76
N LEU A 62 -4.16 13.09 0.56
CA LEU A 62 -5.32 13.92 0.91
C LEU A 62 -5.36 14.25 2.41
N LYS A 63 -5.09 13.26 3.28
CA LYS A 63 -5.02 13.46 4.74
C LYS A 63 -3.89 14.40 5.15
N THR A 64 -2.75 14.30 4.49
CA THR A 64 -1.58 15.13 4.78
C THR A 64 -1.81 16.58 4.35
N VAL A 65 -2.32 16.79 3.13
CA VAL A 65 -2.62 18.13 2.58
C VAL A 65 -3.72 18.84 3.39
N GLY A 66 -4.77 18.14 3.83
CA GLY A 66 -5.82 18.72 4.66
C GLY A 66 -5.37 19.14 6.07
N LYS A 67 -4.19 18.69 6.52
CA LYS A 67 -3.60 19.07 7.81
C LYS A 67 -2.80 20.37 7.75
N GLU A 68 -2.45 20.84 6.55
CA GLU A 68 -1.61 22.02 6.32
C GLU A 68 -2.41 23.30 6.01
N GLU A 69 -3.74 23.25 5.93
CA GLU A 69 -4.58 24.44 5.69
C GLU A 69 -5.03 25.16 6.98
N SER A 70 -4.08 25.56 7.83
CA SER A 70 -4.34 26.55 8.89
C SER A 70 -3.47 27.78 8.64
N TYR A 71 -4.05 28.81 8.03
CA TYR A 71 -3.49 30.15 7.83
C TYR A 71 -3.75 31.06 9.04
#